data_AF-A0A5D0RK11-F1
#
_entry.id   AF-A0A5D0RK11-F1
#
_cell.length_a   1.000
_cell.length_b   1.000
_cell.length_c   1.000
_cell.angle_alpha   90.00
_cell.angle_beta   90.00
_cell.angle_gamma   90.00
#
_symmetry.space_group_name_H-M   'P 1'
#
loop_
_entity.id
_entity.type
_entity.pdbx_description
1 polymer ?
#
loop_
_entity_poly.entity_id
_entity_poly.type
_entity_poly.pdbx_seq_one_letter_code
_entity_poly.pdbx_strand_id
1 'polypeptide(L)'
;MTSTSATDTLPIPSVSDCRAIGIPMPDLLVSMEDALGAEMVRAFLADKAGRQYSVRRTKTTAGRPHHEVSEWLRTEIGWGTILIPMGPANRSVRLRWAIYSQFRDGQSSSQIARSIGCHIRTVTRNKKELARRGLLIDTEFTTKDPQDDRQ
;
A
#
# COMPACT_ATOMS: atom_id res chain seq x y z
N MET A 1 -7.96 10.01 -25.92
CA MET A 1 -6.75 9.44 -25.31
C MET A 1 -6.74 9.87 -23.84
N THR A 2 -7.17 9.00 -22.93
CA THR A 2 -7.14 9.29 -21.49
C THR A 2 -5.70 9.19 -21.02
N SER A 3 -5.09 10.31 -20.68
CA SER A 3 -3.76 10.34 -20.04
C SER A 3 -3.85 9.60 -18.71
N THR A 4 -3.48 8.32 -18.68
CA THR A 4 -3.29 7.56 -17.45
C THR A 4 -2.23 8.29 -16.64
N SER A 5 -2.63 8.85 -15.50
CA SER A 5 -1.69 9.55 -14.64
C SER A 5 -0.63 8.55 -14.16
N ALA A 6 0.63 8.95 -14.06
CA ALA A 6 1.70 8.09 -13.52
C ALA A 6 1.39 7.54 -12.10
N THR A 7 0.42 8.15 -11.41
CA THR A 7 -0.07 7.66 -10.12
C THR A 7 -1.09 6.52 -10.18
N ASP A 8 -1.68 6.22 -11.34
CA ASP A 8 -2.59 5.08 -11.50
C ASP A 8 -1.86 3.73 -11.62
N THR A 9 -0.54 3.76 -11.85
CA THR A 9 0.31 2.57 -12.02
C THR A 9 1.08 2.17 -10.76
N LEU A 10 0.84 2.83 -9.61
CA LEU A 10 1.55 2.53 -8.36
C LEU A 10 1.31 1.08 -7.89
N PRO A 11 2.31 0.36 -7.37
CA PRO A 11 2.07 -1.01 -6.90
C PRO A 11 1.05 -1.04 -5.77
N ILE A 12 0.24 -2.10 -5.72
CA ILE A 12 -0.61 -2.40 -4.56
C ILE A 12 0.26 -3.17 -3.55
N PRO A 13 0.61 -2.60 -2.39
CA PRO A 13 1.35 -3.31 -1.34
C PRO A 13 0.56 -4.50 -0.76
N SER A 14 1.24 -5.39 -0.03
CA SER A 14 0.53 -6.35 0.83
C SER A 14 -0.08 -5.63 2.04
N VAL A 15 -1.00 -6.29 2.73
CA VAL A 15 -1.53 -5.84 4.02
C VAL A 15 -0.38 -5.75 5.03
N SER A 16 0.52 -6.73 5.04
CA SER A 16 1.72 -6.76 5.86
C SER A 16 2.66 -5.59 5.58
N ASP A 17 2.90 -5.25 4.31
CA ASP A 17 3.70 -4.10 3.89
C ASP A 17 3.11 -2.80 4.44
N CYS A 18 1.79 -2.65 4.36
CA CYS A 18 1.08 -1.47 4.88
C CYS A 18 1.24 -1.35 6.39
N ARG A 19 1.09 -2.47 7.12
CA ARG A 19 1.28 -2.52 8.58
C ARG A 19 2.72 -2.21 8.97
N ALA A 20 3.70 -2.69 8.21
CA ALA A 20 5.12 -2.42 8.44
C ALA A 20 5.46 -0.92 8.38
N ILE A 21 4.74 -0.14 7.57
CA ILE A 21 4.89 1.32 7.51
C ILE A 21 3.89 2.09 8.40
N GLY A 22 3.21 1.38 9.31
CA GLY A 22 2.29 1.96 10.29
C GLY A 22 0.99 2.49 9.67
N ILE A 23 0.49 1.87 8.60
CA ILE A 23 -0.85 2.13 8.07
C ILE A 23 -1.79 1.06 8.62
N PRO A 24 -2.84 1.44 9.39
CA PRO A 24 -3.80 0.48 9.91
C PRO A 24 -4.60 -0.15 8.78
N MET A 25 -4.78 -1.47 8.83
CA MET A 25 -5.47 -2.24 7.81
C MET A 25 -6.77 -2.83 8.39
N PRO A 26 -7.86 -2.91 7.59
CA PRO A 26 -9.10 -3.54 8.02
C PRO A 26 -8.90 -5.02 8.36
N ASP A 27 -9.46 -5.47 9.48
CA ASP A 27 -9.33 -6.86 9.97
C ASP A 27 -9.70 -7.90 8.92
N LEU A 28 -10.75 -7.63 8.12
CA LEU A 28 -11.14 -8.47 7.00
C LEU A 28 -9.97 -8.77 6.05
N LEU A 29 -9.18 -7.75 5.71
CA LEU A 29 -8.06 -7.89 4.77
C LEU A 29 -6.85 -8.54 5.44
N VAL A 30 -6.65 -8.31 6.74
CA VAL A 30 -5.61 -8.99 7.54
C VAL A 30 -5.89 -10.49 7.56
N SER A 31 -7.07 -10.91 8.01
CA SER A 31 -7.44 -12.33 8.08
C SER A 31 -7.42 -13.01 6.70
N MET A 32 -7.81 -12.28 5.66
CA MET A 32 -7.78 -12.79 4.29
C MET A 32 -6.35 -12.99 3.79
N GLU A 33 -5.43 -12.07 4.06
CA GLU A 33 -4.02 -12.21 3.68
C GLU A 33 -3.34 -13.34 4.47
N ASP A 34 -3.63 -13.47 5.76
CA ASP A 34 -3.09 -14.54 6.60
C ASP A 34 -3.54 -15.93 6.11
N ALA A 35 -4.75 -16.04 5.57
CA ALA A 35 -5.31 -17.32 5.09
C ALA A 35 -4.94 -17.66 3.63
N LEU A 36 -4.90 -16.67 2.74
CA LEU A 36 -4.79 -16.88 1.28
C LEU A 36 -3.47 -16.39 0.68
N GLY A 37 -2.69 -15.63 1.43
CA GLY A 37 -1.45 -15.01 0.99
C GLY A 37 -1.64 -13.69 0.24
N ALA A 38 -0.58 -12.88 0.28
CA ALA A 38 -0.59 -11.49 -0.19
C ALA A 38 -0.93 -11.34 -1.69
N GLU A 39 -0.38 -12.20 -2.55
CA GLU A 39 -0.57 -12.08 -4.01
C GLU A 39 -2.04 -12.25 -4.41
N MET A 40 -2.74 -13.18 -3.76
CA MET A 40 -4.15 -13.44 -4.05
C MET A 40 -5.03 -12.27 -3.62
N VAL A 41 -4.76 -11.73 -2.43
CA VAL A 41 -5.47 -10.55 -1.90
C VAL A 41 -5.19 -9.33 -2.77
N ARG A 42 -3.93 -9.10 -3.17
CA ARG A 42 -3.56 -8.00 -4.09
C ARG A 42 -4.32 -8.10 -5.41
N ALA A 43 -4.35 -9.29 -6.03
CA ALA A 43 -5.08 -9.51 -7.28
C ALA A 43 -6.59 -9.27 -7.11
N PHE A 44 -7.18 -9.73 -6.01
CA PHE A 44 -8.59 -9.48 -5.70
C PHE A 44 -8.89 -8.00 -5.48
N LEU A 45 -8.06 -7.29 -4.72
CA LEU A 45 -8.24 -5.86 -4.47
C LEU A 45 -8.06 -5.02 -5.72
N ALA A 46 -7.18 -5.42 -6.65
CA ALA A 46 -7.03 -4.74 -7.93
C ALA A 46 -8.34 -4.67 -8.73
N ASP A 47 -9.21 -5.68 -8.62
CA ASP A 47 -10.51 -5.73 -9.30
C ASP A 47 -11.69 -5.25 -8.43
N LYS A 48 -11.70 -5.60 -7.14
CA LYS A 48 -12.89 -5.49 -6.27
C LYS A 48 -12.80 -4.43 -5.17
N ALA A 49 -11.65 -3.81 -4.92
CA ALA A 49 -11.51 -2.83 -3.85
C ALA A 49 -12.50 -1.66 -3.98
N GLY A 50 -13.13 -1.27 -2.87
CA GLY A 50 -14.09 -0.16 -2.81
C GLY A 50 -15.45 -0.45 -3.46
N ARG A 51 -15.69 -1.69 -3.91
CA ARG A 51 -16.94 -2.09 -4.56
C ARG A 51 -17.75 -3.02 -3.68
N GLN A 52 -19.05 -3.04 -3.91
CA GLN A 52 -19.90 -4.11 -3.38
C GLN A 52 -19.54 -5.42 -4.07
N TYR A 53 -19.37 -6.46 -3.28
CA TYR A 53 -19.06 -7.81 -3.72
C TYR A 53 -20.12 -8.78 -3.20
N SER A 54 -20.72 -9.53 -4.12
CA SER A 54 -21.77 -10.49 -3.80
C SER A 54 -21.14 -11.87 -3.57
N VAL A 55 -21.15 -12.31 -2.31
CA VAL A 55 -20.73 -13.65 -1.91
C VAL A 55 -21.91 -14.59 -2.10
N ARG A 56 -21.75 -15.56 -3.00
CA ARG A 56 -22.79 -16.53 -3.33
C ARG A 56 -22.95 -17.53 -2.18
N ARG A 57 -24.20 -17.97 -1.97
CA ARG A 57 -24.51 -19.05 -1.01
C ARG A 57 -24.01 -20.41 -1.49
N THR A 58 -24.02 -20.63 -2.80
CA THR A 58 -23.51 -21.85 -3.42
C THR A 58 -22.00 -21.80 -3.59
N LYS A 59 -21.37 -22.98 -3.64
CA LYS A 59 -19.94 -23.08 -3.96
C LYS A 59 -19.63 -22.41 -5.29
N THR A 60 -18.55 -21.67 -5.31
CA THR A 60 -18.00 -21.02 -6.49
C THR A 60 -17.42 -22.09 -7.41
N THR A 61 -17.64 -21.96 -8.72
CA THR A 61 -17.05 -22.88 -9.69
C THR A 61 -15.54 -22.69 -9.74
N ALA A 62 -14.77 -23.77 -9.59
CA ALA A 62 -13.33 -23.75 -9.76
C ALA A 62 -12.95 -23.16 -11.13
N GLY A 63 -11.89 -22.34 -11.17
CA GLY A 63 -11.42 -21.66 -12.38
C GLY A 63 -12.01 -20.27 -12.64
N ARG A 64 -12.94 -19.79 -11.80
CA ARG A 64 -13.36 -18.38 -11.85
C ARG A 64 -12.32 -17.45 -11.20
N PRO A 65 -12.19 -16.18 -11.67
CA PRO A 65 -11.34 -15.19 -11.02
C PRO A 65 -11.66 -15.08 -9.53
N HIS A 66 -10.62 -15.10 -8.71
CA HIS A 66 -10.71 -14.99 -7.24
C HIS A 66 -11.54 -16.07 -6.55
N HIS A 67 -11.67 -17.27 -7.16
CA HIS A 67 -12.42 -18.41 -6.60
C HIS A 67 -12.07 -18.67 -5.12
N GLU A 68 -10.79 -18.72 -4.78
CA GLU A 68 -10.33 -18.98 -3.41
C GLU A 68 -10.74 -17.87 -2.44
N VAL A 69 -10.70 -16.61 -2.86
CA VAL A 69 -11.21 -15.48 -2.08
C VAL A 69 -12.73 -15.58 -1.90
N SER A 70 -13.47 -15.96 -2.94
CA SER A 70 -14.92 -16.16 -2.85
C SER A 70 -15.29 -17.26 -1.86
N GLU A 71 -14.58 -18.39 -1.90
CA GLU A 71 -14.81 -19.51 -0.99
C GLU A 71 -14.42 -19.19 0.45
N TRP A 72 -13.31 -18.47 0.64
CA TRP A 72 -12.90 -17.98 1.94
C TRP A 72 -13.95 -17.01 2.52
N LEU A 73 -14.38 -16.00 1.76
CA LEU A 73 -15.42 -15.06 2.18
C LEU A 73 -16.73 -15.78 2.55
N ARG A 74 -17.13 -16.78 1.75
CA ARG A 74 -18.33 -17.58 2.03
C ARG A 74 -18.21 -18.34 3.34
N THR A 75 -17.02 -18.80 3.70
CA THR A 75 -16.77 -19.64 4.88
C THR A 75 -16.59 -18.79 6.14
N GLU A 76 -15.78 -17.74 6.07
CA GLU A 76 -15.42 -16.92 7.23
C GLU A 76 -16.41 -15.78 7.52
N ILE A 77 -17.00 -15.18 6.49
CA ILE A 77 -17.89 -14.01 6.63
C ILE A 77 -19.36 -14.40 6.42
N GLY A 78 -19.62 -15.39 5.57
CA GLY A 78 -20.95 -15.84 5.20
C GLY A 78 -21.38 -15.33 3.82
N TRP A 79 -22.68 -15.47 3.52
CA TRP A 79 -23.25 -15.11 2.23
C TRP A 79 -23.96 -13.75 2.27
N GLY A 80 -24.01 -13.07 1.13
CA GLY A 80 -24.64 -11.76 1.00
C GLY A 80 -23.76 -10.75 0.27
N THR A 81 -24.14 -9.48 0.33
CA THR A 81 -23.39 -8.39 -0.26
C THR A 81 -22.53 -7.72 0.80
N ILE A 82 -21.24 -7.64 0.56
CA ILE A 82 -20.28 -6.96 1.45
C ILE A 82 -19.59 -5.82 0.68
N LEU A 83 -19.22 -4.75 1.38
CA LEU A 83 -18.35 -3.72 0.81
C LEU A 83 -16.89 -4.15 1.02
N ILE A 84 -16.14 -4.31 -0.06
CA ILE A 84 -14.71 -4.63 0.05
C ILE A 84 -13.93 -3.36 0.41
N PRO A 85 -13.23 -3.32 1.56
CA PRO A 85 -12.46 -2.15 1.94
C PRO A 85 -11.36 -1.84 0.92
N MET A 86 -11.07 -0.56 0.71
CA MET A 86 -10.00 -0.15 -0.21
C MET A 86 -8.62 -0.63 0.25
N GLY A 87 -8.34 -0.55 1.56
CA GLY A 87 -7.10 -1.05 2.17
C GLY A 87 -5.83 -0.69 1.38
N PRO A 88 -4.99 -1.68 1.03
CA PRO A 88 -3.79 -1.47 0.21
C PRO A 88 -4.03 -0.85 -1.17
N ALA A 89 -5.21 -1.03 -1.76
CA ALA A 89 -5.55 -0.45 -3.06
C ALA A 89 -5.87 1.05 -3.00
N ASN A 90 -5.98 1.65 -1.81
CA ASN A 90 -6.17 3.09 -1.67
C ASN A 90 -4.97 3.86 -2.27
N ARG A 91 -5.25 4.86 -3.11
CA ARG A 91 -4.21 5.66 -3.79
C ARG A 91 -3.20 6.28 -2.83
N SER A 92 -3.65 6.77 -1.67
CA SER A 92 -2.75 7.36 -0.68
C SER A 92 -1.81 6.34 -0.04
N VAL A 93 -2.29 5.11 0.15
CA VAL A 93 -1.50 3.98 0.66
C VAL A 93 -0.48 3.54 -0.38
N ARG A 94 -0.90 3.33 -1.64
CA ARG A 94 -0.02 3.00 -2.77
C ARG A 94 1.09 4.04 -2.94
N LEU A 95 0.75 5.32 -2.84
CA LEU A 95 1.71 6.42 -2.93
C LEU A 95 2.73 6.38 -1.80
N ARG A 96 2.28 6.23 -0.54
CA ARG A 96 3.18 6.19 0.61
C ARG A 96 4.11 4.98 0.55
N TRP A 97 3.57 3.81 0.18
CA TRP A 97 4.37 2.61 -0.03
C TRP A 97 5.42 2.79 -1.13
N ALA A 98 5.03 3.32 -2.29
CA ALA A 98 5.96 3.55 -3.39
C ALA A 98 7.09 4.52 -2.99
N ILE A 99 6.77 5.61 -2.26
CA ILE A 99 7.78 6.54 -1.73
C ILE A 99 8.72 5.82 -0.75
N TYR A 100 8.16 5.06 0.19
CA TYR A 100 8.95 4.31 1.17
C TYR A 100 9.89 3.30 0.51
N SER A 101 9.38 2.49 -0.43
CA SER A 101 10.17 1.50 -1.17
C SER A 101 11.34 2.16 -1.90
N GLN A 102 11.10 3.26 -2.62
CA GLN A 102 12.19 3.91 -3.35
C GLN A 102 13.22 4.57 -2.41
N PHE A 103 12.81 5.07 -1.24
CA PHE A 103 13.78 5.52 -0.23
C PHE A 103 14.61 4.37 0.33
N ARG A 104 14.00 3.20 0.56
CA ARG A 104 14.71 1.97 0.97
C ARG A 104 15.72 1.53 -0.10
N ASP A 105 15.42 1.78 -1.37
CA ASP A 105 16.30 1.53 -2.51
C ASP A 105 17.37 2.63 -2.72
N GLY A 106 17.49 3.59 -1.79
CA GLY A 106 18.51 4.64 -1.82
C GLY A 106 18.24 5.80 -2.77
N GLN A 107 17.01 5.93 -3.31
CA GLN A 107 16.67 7.02 -4.22
C GLN A 107 16.55 8.37 -3.48
N SER A 108 16.99 9.44 -4.14
CA SER A 108 16.79 10.81 -3.65
C SER A 108 15.34 11.29 -3.85
N SER A 109 14.92 12.29 -3.07
CA SER A 109 13.57 12.89 -3.18
C SER A 109 13.22 13.34 -4.61
N SER A 110 14.20 13.86 -5.35
CA SER A 110 14.02 14.31 -6.74
C SER A 110 13.89 13.15 -7.74
N GLN A 111 14.56 12.02 -7.51
CA GLN A 111 14.38 10.81 -8.31
C GLN A 111 12.98 10.22 -8.07
N ILE A 112 12.58 10.12 -6.81
CA ILE A 112 11.26 9.60 -6.41
C ILE A 112 10.13 10.46 -6.99
N ALA A 113 10.22 11.79 -6.86
CA ALA A 113 9.22 12.72 -7.40
C ALA A 113 9.02 12.54 -8.91
N ARG A 114 10.13 12.41 -9.66
CA ARG A 114 10.09 12.16 -11.11
C ARG A 114 9.53 10.78 -11.45
N SER A 115 9.97 9.73 -10.76
CA SER A 115 9.50 8.36 -10.98
C SER A 115 7.99 8.21 -10.76
N ILE A 116 7.49 8.77 -9.66
CA ILE A 116 6.08 8.65 -9.25
C ILE A 116 5.19 9.66 -10.00
N GLY A 117 5.78 10.71 -10.57
CA GLY A 117 5.03 11.81 -11.19
C GLY A 117 4.28 12.65 -10.15
N CYS A 118 4.91 12.96 -9.01
CA CYS A 118 4.33 13.84 -7.99
C CYS A 118 5.28 14.99 -7.61
N HIS A 119 4.74 16.00 -6.93
CA HIS A 119 5.54 17.17 -6.52
C HIS A 119 6.54 16.78 -5.42
N ILE A 120 7.76 17.32 -5.48
CA ILE A 120 8.83 17.02 -4.51
C ILE A 120 8.40 17.27 -3.05
N ARG A 121 7.63 18.35 -2.78
CA ARG A 121 7.00 18.61 -1.47
C ARG A 121 6.19 17.42 -0.92
N THR A 122 5.50 16.66 -1.78
CA THR A 122 4.77 15.46 -1.38
C THR A 122 5.72 14.37 -0.89
N VAL A 123 6.82 14.18 -1.60
CA VAL A 123 7.88 13.23 -1.23
C VAL A 123 8.53 13.64 0.09
N THR A 124 8.95 14.90 0.22
CA THR A 124 9.56 15.43 1.46
C THR A 124 8.62 15.32 2.66
N ARG A 125 7.32 15.62 2.50
CA ARG A 125 6.33 15.45 3.58
C ARG A 125 6.22 14.00 4.03
N ASN A 126 6.19 13.04 3.09
CA ASN A 126 6.17 11.62 3.42
C ASN A 126 7.49 11.15 4.05
N LYS A 127 8.64 11.63 3.56
CA LYS A 127 9.96 11.34 4.18
C LYS A 127 9.98 11.73 5.66
N LYS A 128 9.57 12.96 5.98
CA LYS A 128 9.50 13.46 7.37
C LYS A 128 8.58 12.61 8.24
N GLU A 129 7.42 12.22 7.72
CA GLU A 129 6.48 11.37 8.45
C GLU A 129 7.03 9.95 8.68
N LEU A 130 7.70 9.37 7.68
CA LEU A 130 8.36 8.06 7.80
C LEU A 130 9.53 8.12 8.79
N ALA A 131 10.34 9.18 8.76
CA ALA A 131 11.43 9.40 9.70
C ALA A 131 10.92 9.60 11.14
N ARG A 132 9.85 10.37 11.34
CA ARG A 132 9.18 10.53 12.64
C ARG A 132 8.73 9.18 13.23
N ARG A 133 8.38 8.23 12.39
CA ARG A 133 7.98 6.86 12.78
C ARG A 133 9.17 5.91 12.95
N GLY A 134 10.40 6.37 12.77
CA GLY A 134 11.62 5.54 12.82
C GLY A 134 11.79 4.59 11.64
N LEU A 135 11.04 4.78 10.54
CA LEU A 135 11.07 3.90 9.37
C LEU A 135 12.16 4.27 8.36
N LEU A 136 12.66 5.51 8.43
CA LEU A 136 13.77 6.01 7.62
C LEU A 136 14.71 6.82 8.51
N ILE A 137 16.01 6.80 8.19
CA ILE A 137 17.01 7.65 8.82
C ILE A 137 16.92 9.03 8.17
N ASP A 138 16.70 10.07 8.96
CA ASP A 138 16.75 11.45 8.46
C ASP A 138 18.21 11.92 8.37
N THR A 139 18.88 11.52 7.29
CA THR A 139 20.29 11.87 7.04
C THR A 139 20.50 13.36 6.75
N GLU A 140 19.44 14.16 6.60
CA GLU A 140 19.53 15.60 6.27
C GLU A 140 19.60 16.53 7.49
N PHE A 141 19.63 15.98 8.72
CA PHE A 141 19.79 16.77 9.96
C PHE A 141 20.97 16.36 10.84
N THR A 142 21.98 15.66 10.29
CA THR A 142 23.29 15.64 10.93
C THR A 142 23.88 17.04 10.78
N THR A 143 23.65 17.84 11.81
CA THR A 143 24.27 19.14 12.08
C THR A 143 25.70 19.16 11.57
N LYS A 144 26.02 20.14 10.72
CA LYS A 144 27.38 20.67 10.68
C LYS A 144 27.74 20.99 12.12
N ASP A 145 28.71 20.27 12.69
CA ASP A 145 29.43 20.77 13.86
C ASP A 145 29.90 22.19 13.52
N PRO A 146 29.59 23.22 14.33
CA PRO A 146 30.30 24.47 14.21
C PRO A 146 31.77 24.17 14.51
N GLN A 147 32.64 24.40 13.52
CA GLN A 147 34.07 24.36 13.71
C GLN A 147 34.44 25.26 14.88
N ASP A 148 35.01 24.66 15.91
CA ASP A 148 35.68 25.35 17.01
C ASP A 148 36.98 25.94 16.46
N ASP A 149 36.87 27.10 15.79
CA ASP A 149 38.01 27.95 15.49
C ASP A 149 38.35 28.74 16.75
N ARG A 150 39.08 28.08 17.64
CA ARG A 150 39.92 28.72 18.66
C ARG A 150 41.28 28.05 18.68
N GLN A 151 42.25 28.67 18.00
CA GLN A 151 43.60 28.91 18.52
C GLN A 151 44.32 29.96 17.66
#